data_AF-A0A932T6N0-F1
#
_entry.id   AF-A0A932T6N0-F1
#
_cell.length_a   1.000
_cell.length_b   1.000
_cell.length_c   1.000
_cell.angle_alpha   90.00
_cell.angle_beta   90.00
_cell.angle_gamma   90.00
#
_symmetry.space_group_name_H-M   'P 1'
#
loop_
_entity.id
_entity.type
_entity.pdbx_description
1 polymer ?
#
loop_
_entity_poly.entity_id
_entity_poly.type
_entity_poly.pdbx_seq_one_letter_code
_entity_poly.pdbx_strand_id
1 'polypeptide(L)'
;MDTLYFKYPANSSGISVKRPVAKEVSLGGNSEIFHGWSYKKYQTLDSRLDDIRQADGANQYFLRLSDVYLLYAEACTHTGDQSTALEFVNKVHRRAYGATAGITYSDNTPSSYDYTMLEGNGITKADATLDPYLNQHAIAYERYVELFGEGHWWFDICRWKIGQSEATYADRLFQTQDSYLSKWSDGRSYVLPIPITELNSNSKIVQTPGQQ
;
A
#
# COMPACT_ATOMS: atom_id res chain seq x y z
N MET A 1 -14.80 -2.05 16.77
CA MET A 1 -13.68 -1.32 16.12
C MET A 1 -14.08 0.14 16.06
N ASP A 2 -13.33 1.02 16.71
CA ASP A 2 -13.70 2.43 16.84
C ASP A 2 -13.49 3.15 15.50
N THR A 3 -14.58 3.62 14.91
CA THR A 3 -14.55 4.51 13.75
C THR A 3 -13.74 5.76 14.10
N LEU A 4 -12.63 6.01 13.40
CA LEU A 4 -11.87 7.25 13.51
C LEU A 4 -12.70 8.42 12.95
N TYR A 5 -13.02 9.39 13.81
CA TYR A 5 -13.72 10.62 13.44
C TYR A 5 -12.74 11.79 13.43
N PHE A 6 -12.73 12.61 12.38
CA PHE A 6 -12.11 13.94 12.46
C PHE A 6 -13.08 14.89 13.19
N LYS A 7 -12.56 15.63 14.19
CA LYS A 7 -13.28 16.74 14.81
C LYS A 7 -13.18 17.95 13.87
N TYR A 8 -14.25 18.22 13.13
CA TYR A 8 -14.35 19.47 12.36
C TYR A 8 -14.64 20.66 13.29
N PRO A 9 -14.25 21.88 12.91
CA PRO A 9 -14.68 23.10 13.59
C PRO A 9 -16.20 23.15 13.67
N ALA A 10 -16.73 23.73 14.75
CA ALA A 10 -18.17 23.87 14.93
C ALA A 10 -18.78 24.66 13.74
N ASN A 11 -19.95 24.23 13.27
CA ASN A 11 -20.71 25.04 12.32
C ASN A 11 -21.18 26.36 12.97
N SER A 12 -21.82 27.23 12.19
CA SER A 12 -22.37 28.51 12.66
C SER A 12 -23.39 28.40 13.81
N SER A 13 -23.79 27.20 14.19
CA SER A 13 -24.70 26.90 15.31
C SER A 13 -23.97 26.32 16.53
N GLY A 14 -22.63 26.29 16.55
CA GLY A 14 -21.84 25.85 17.71
C GLY A 14 -21.79 24.32 17.92
N ILE A 15 -22.35 23.53 16.99
CA ILE A 15 -22.39 22.07 17.10
C ILE A 15 -21.19 21.46 16.39
N SER A 16 -20.38 20.70 17.14
CA SER A 16 -19.30 19.88 16.59
C SER A 16 -19.89 18.58 16.03
N VAL A 17 -20.00 18.47 14.70
CA VAL A 17 -20.48 17.24 14.05
C VAL A 17 -19.29 16.34 13.75
N LYS A 18 -19.27 15.15 14.37
CA LYS A 18 -18.35 14.08 13.97
C LYS A 18 -18.79 13.58 12.59
N ARG A 19 -17.93 13.70 11.57
CA ARG A 19 -18.19 13.18 10.23
C ARG A 19 -17.20 12.04 9.94
N PRO A 20 -17.66 10.89 9.42
CA PRO A 20 -16.76 9.84 8.99
C PRO A 20 -15.84 10.37 7.88
N VAL A 21 -14.61 9.87 7.85
CA VAL A 21 -13.65 10.14 6.77
C VAL A 21 -14.24 9.51 5.51
N ALA A 22 -14.71 10.35 4.59
CA ALA A 22 -15.20 9.99 3.25
C ALA A 22 -16.10 8.73 3.19
N LYS A 23 -17.40 8.88 3.42
CA LYS A 23 -18.39 7.90 2.95
C LYS A 23 -18.70 8.22 1.49
N GLU A 24 -18.19 7.42 0.56
CA GLU A 24 -18.67 7.53 -0.82
C GLU A 24 -20.14 7.07 -0.85
N VAL A 25 -21.04 7.97 -1.22
CA VAL A 25 -22.49 7.73 -1.25
C VAL A 25 -22.93 7.13 -2.61
N SER A 26 -22.00 6.99 -3.56
CA SER A 26 -22.27 6.66 -4.97
C SER A 26 -22.03 5.19 -5.35
N LEU A 27 -21.26 4.43 -4.58
CA LEU A 27 -21.18 2.97 -4.78
C LEU A 27 -22.38 2.35 -4.08
N GLY A 28 -23.37 1.89 -4.87
CA GLY A 28 -24.62 1.29 -4.40
C GLY A 28 -24.44 -0.04 -3.66
N GLY A 29 -23.78 -0.01 -2.51
CA GLY A 29 -23.55 -1.14 -1.61
C GLY A 29 -23.84 -0.77 -0.15
N ASN A 30 -24.00 -1.80 0.70
CA ASN A 30 -24.21 -1.57 2.13
C ASN A 30 -22.98 -0.83 2.72
N SER A 31 -23.23 0.40 3.16
CA SER A 31 -22.21 1.29 3.73
C SER A 31 -21.63 0.86 5.08
N GLU A 32 -22.16 -0.22 5.67
CA GLU A 32 -21.55 -0.88 6.83
C GLU A 32 -20.40 -1.82 6.42
N ILE A 33 -20.32 -2.19 5.13
CA ILE A 33 -19.36 -3.14 4.57
C ILE A 33 -18.32 -2.41 3.71
N PHE A 34 -18.71 -1.31 3.05
CA PHE A 34 -17.80 -0.48 2.26
C PHE A 34 -17.08 0.54 3.14
N HIS A 35 -15.84 0.21 3.50
CA HIS A 35 -14.92 1.17 4.09
C HIS A 35 -14.17 1.92 2.97
N GLY A 36 -14.70 3.08 2.59
CA GLY A 36 -13.98 4.02 1.72
C GLY A 36 -13.03 4.86 2.56
N TRP A 37 -11.72 4.70 2.38
CA TRP A 37 -10.73 5.62 2.91
C TRP A 37 -10.05 6.35 1.77
N SER A 38 -10.15 7.68 1.77
CA SER A 38 -9.31 8.52 0.91
C SER A 38 -7.95 8.73 1.57
N TYR A 39 -6.87 8.63 0.79
CA TYR A 39 -5.53 8.94 1.26
C TYR A 39 -5.14 10.37 0.89
N LYS A 40 -4.37 11.04 1.76
CA LYS A 40 -3.96 12.45 1.59
C LYS A 40 -2.68 12.63 0.74
N LYS A 41 -1.97 11.54 0.44
CA LYS A 41 -0.70 11.59 -0.28
C LYS A 41 -0.94 12.18 -1.68
N TYR A 42 -0.14 13.19 -2.04
CA TYR A 42 -0.29 13.93 -3.30
C TYR A 42 -1.67 14.60 -3.50
N GLN A 43 -2.39 14.93 -2.43
CA GLN A 43 -3.60 15.74 -2.52
C GLN A 43 -3.32 17.19 -2.14
N THR A 44 -3.90 18.13 -2.87
CA THR A 44 -3.97 19.54 -2.47
C THR A 44 -4.84 19.69 -1.21
N LEU A 45 -4.23 20.12 -0.11
CA LEU A 45 -4.92 20.27 1.18
C LEU A 45 -5.54 21.66 1.40
N ASP A 46 -4.94 22.68 0.79
CA ASP A 46 -5.26 24.09 1.09
C ASP A 46 -6.11 24.77 0.01
N SER A 47 -6.65 24.02 -0.95
CA SER A 47 -7.42 24.57 -2.07
C SER A 47 -8.51 23.60 -2.52
N ARG A 48 -9.60 24.14 -3.06
CA ARG A 48 -10.63 23.31 -3.72
C ARG A 48 -10.16 22.95 -5.13
N LEU A 49 -10.67 21.84 -5.66
CA LEU A 49 -10.37 21.40 -7.03
C LEU A 49 -10.65 22.50 -8.08
N ASP A 50 -11.71 23.28 -7.89
CA ASP A 50 -12.06 24.37 -8.80
C ASP A 50 -11.10 25.56 -8.70
N ASP A 51 -10.51 25.80 -7.53
CA ASP A 51 -9.57 26.91 -7.30
C ASP A 51 -8.26 26.67 -8.08
N ILE A 52 -7.89 25.40 -8.28
CA ILE A 52 -6.69 24.98 -9.01
C ILE A 52 -6.99 24.50 -10.44
N ARG A 53 -8.21 24.74 -10.95
CA ARG A 53 -8.66 24.30 -12.29
C ARG A 53 -8.45 22.79 -12.52
N GLN A 54 -8.65 21.99 -11.49
CA GLN A 54 -8.48 20.53 -11.52
C GLN A 54 -7.06 20.10 -11.94
N ALA A 55 -6.06 20.95 -11.72
CA ALA A 55 -4.66 20.66 -11.97
C ALA A 55 -3.87 20.80 -10.66
N ASP A 56 -3.19 19.72 -10.26
CA ASP A 56 -2.24 19.74 -9.15
C ASP A 56 -0.81 19.56 -9.69
N GLY A 57 0.12 20.35 -9.16
CA GLY A 57 1.56 20.26 -9.46
C GLY A 57 2.25 19.16 -8.65
N ALA A 58 1.53 18.08 -8.32
CA ALA A 58 2.05 16.99 -7.51
C ALA A 58 3.32 16.40 -8.13
N ASN A 59 4.44 16.53 -7.41
CA ASN A 59 5.70 15.94 -7.81
C ASN A 59 5.74 14.46 -7.38
N GLN A 60 5.20 13.58 -8.22
CA GLN A 60 5.24 12.14 -7.99
C GLN A 60 6.66 11.60 -8.21
N TYR A 61 7.18 10.89 -7.21
CA TYR A 61 8.51 10.30 -7.29
C TYR A 61 8.47 8.98 -8.09
N PHE A 62 9.29 8.90 -9.13
CA PHE A 62 9.57 7.63 -9.81
C PHE A 62 10.67 6.83 -9.10
N LEU A 63 11.61 7.53 -8.46
CA LEU A 63 12.68 6.95 -7.66
C LEU A 63 12.97 7.87 -6.49
N ARG A 64 13.14 7.30 -5.30
CA ARG A 64 13.54 8.03 -4.10
C ARG A 64 14.36 7.16 -3.16
N LEU A 65 15.11 7.81 -2.27
CA LEU A 65 16.11 7.16 -1.43
C LEU A 65 15.54 6.02 -0.57
N SER A 66 14.32 6.15 -0.06
CA SER A 66 13.69 5.10 0.74
C SER A 66 13.44 3.82 -0.06
N ASP A 67 13.04 3.93 -1.33
CA ASP A 67 12.85 2.74 -2.17
C ASP A 67 14.21 2.05 -2.40
N VAL A 68 15.26 2.82 -2.66
CA VAL A 68 16.64 2.30 -2.78
C VAL A 68 17.08 1.60 -1.50
N TYR A 69 16.79 2.16 -0.32
CA TYR A 69 17.13 1.52 0.96
C TYR A 69 16.37 0.21 1.17
N LEU A 70 15.08 0.16 0.82
CA LEU A 70 14.28 -1.06 0.97
C LEU A 70 14.69 -2.13 -0.05
N LEU A 71 15.00 -1.76 -1.28
CA LEU A 71 15.55 -2.67 -2.29
C LEU A 71 16.91 -3.21 -1.86
N TYR A 72 17.77 -2.36 -1.28
CA TYR A 72 19.06 -2.78 -0.77
C TYR A 72 18.92 -3.72 0.43
N ALA A 73 18.01 -3.43 1.35
CA ALA A 73 17.70 -4.32 2.47
C ALA A 73 17.24 -5.70 1.99
N GLU A 74 16.35 -5.72 0.99
CA GLU A 74 15.88 -6.96 0.37
C GLU A 74 17.01 -7.72 -0.35
N ALA A 75 17.90 -7.04 -1.06
CA ALA A 75 19.05 -7.70 -1.66
C ALA A 75 19.97 -8.31 -0.57
N CYS A 76 20.17 -7.60 0.53
CA CYS A 76 20.97 -8.07 1.66
C CYS A 76 20.40 -9.37 2.27
N THR A 77 19.07 -9.47 2.44
CA THR A 77 18.45 -10.71 2.95
C THR A 77 18.72 -11.91 2.05
N HIS A 78 18.63 -11.73 0.73
CA HIS A 78 18.91 -12.78 -0.25
C HIS A 78 20.38 -13.20 -0.29
N THR A 79 21.29 -12.31 0.10
CA THR A 79 22.73 -12.61 0.24
C THR A 79 23.13 -13.12 1.63
N GLY A 80 22.18 -13.18 2.58
CA GLY A 80 22.41 -13.65 3.95
C GLY A 80 22.89 -12.59 4.94
N ASP A 81 23.05 -11.33 4.54
CA ASP A 81 23.42 -10.23 5.45
C ASP A 81 22.18 -9.62 6.11
N GLN A 82 21.65 -10.36 7.08
CA GLN A 82 20.46 -9.95 7.83
C GLN A 82 20.70 -8.71 8.69
N SER A 83 21.94 -8.49 9.13
CA SER A 83 22.29 -7.35 10.00
C SER A 83 22.17 -6.03 9.24
N THR A 84 22.70 -5.99 8.01
CA THR A 84 22.61 -4.83 7.13
C THR A 84 21.17 -4.64 6.66
N ALA A 85 20.48 -5.71 6.30
CA ALA A 85 19.07 -5.64 5.91
C ALA A 85 18.20 -4.99 7.00
N LEU A 86 18.38 -5.40 8.26
CA LEU A 86 17.65 -4.85 9.40
C LEU A 86 17.95 -3.37 9.61
N GLU A 87 19.22 -2.96 9.51
CA GLU A 87 19.58 -1.55 9.63
C GLU A 87 18.90 -0.71 8.54
N PHE A 88 18.94 -1.11 7.27
CA PHE A 88 18.39 -0.31 6.17
C PHE A 88 16.86 -0.23 6.18
N VAL A 89 16.16 -1.29 6.56
CA VAL A 89 14.71 -1.23 6.87
C VAL A 89 14.44 -0.23 7.99
N ASN A 90 15.20 -0.31 9.08
CA ASN A 90 15.00 0.58 10.21
C ASN A 90 15.31 2.05 9.91
N LYS A 91 16.23 2.36 8.99
CA LYS A 91 16.45 3.75 8.54
C LYS A 91 15.17 4.38 8.00
N VAL A 92 14.41 3.63 7.20
CA VAL A 92 13.13 4.09 6.64
C VAL A 92 12.08 4.20 7.75
N HIS A 93 11.96 3.16 8.58
CA HIS A 93 11.02 3.10 9.68
C HIS A 93 11.21 4.25 10.69
N ARG A 94 12.44 4.45 11.17
CA ARG A 94 12.80 5.52 12.11
C ARG A 94 12.47 6.89 11.55
N ARG A 95 12.70 7.13 10.25
CA ARG A 95 12.36 8.40 9.60
C ARG A 95 10.86 8.66 9.66
N ALA A 96 10.03 7.65 9.33
CA ALA A 96 8.58 7.79 9.36
C ALA A 96 8.03 8.01 10.78
N TYR A 97 8.55 7.28 11.77
CA TYR A 97 8.16 7.44 13.17
C TYR A 97 8.66 8.74 13.79
N GLY A 98 9.91 9.13 13.52
CA GLY A 98 10.49 10.38 13.97
C GLY A 98 9.73 11.61 13.47
N ALA A 99 9.27 11.58 12.21
CA ALA A 99 8.37 12.60 11.65
C ALA A 99 7.08 12.75 12.46
N THR A 100 6.52 11.63 12.92
CA THR A 100 5.27 11.58 13.69
C THR A 100 5.47 12.02 15.14
N ALA A 101 6.64 11.75 15.72
CA ALA A 101 7.01 12.13 17.09
C ALA A 101 7.56 13.57 17.22
N GLY A 102 7.63 14.34 16.13
CA GLY A 102 8.18 15.70 16.14
C GLY A 102 9.70 15.75 16.30
N ILE A 103 10.41 14.67 15.94
CA ILE A 103 11.86 14.53 16.05
C ILE A 103 12.50 15.02 14.73
N THR A 104 13.53 15.86 14.85
CA THR A 104 14.34 16.33 13.72
C THR A 104 15.08 15.15 13.10
N TYR A 105 14.96 14.99 11.77
CA TYR A 105 15.41 13.90 10.90
C TYR A 105 16.92 13.55 10.90
N SER A 106 17.69 14.04 11.86
CA SER A 106 19.14 14.13 11.77
C SER A 106 19.93 13.02 12.46
N ASP A 107 19.31 12.14 13.25
CA ASP A 107 20.10 11.26 14.11
C ASP A 107 20.19 9.80 13.65
N ASN A 108 19.25 9.27 12.85
CA ASN A 108 19.22 7.85 12.41
C ASN A 108 19.55 6.87 13.56
N THR A 109 19.27 7.27 14.80
CA THR A 109 19.69 6.56 16.01
C THR A 109 18.78 5.36 16.19
N PRO A 110 19.32 4.18 16.56
CA PRO A 110 18.49 3.05 16.95
C PRO A 110 17.40 3.44 17.94
N SER A 111 16.17 2.99 17.69
CA SER A 111 14.99 3.40 18.45
C SER A 111 14.27 2.19 19.03
N SER A 112 13.41 2.40 20.02
CA SER A 112 12.55 1.33 20.56
C SER A 112 11.46 0.86 19.58
N TYR A 113 11.30 1.54 18.44
CA TYR A 113 10.37 1.18 17.38
C TYR A 113 11.02 0.34 16.29
N ASP A 114 12.34 0.15 16.34
CA ASP A 114 13.07 -0.63 15.35
C ASP A 114 12.55 -2.07 15.30
N TYR A 115 12.46 -2.61 14.08
CA TYR A 115 12.34 -4.04 13.89
C TYR A 115 13.58 -4.71 14.49
N THR A 116 13.34 -5.80 15.23
CA THR A 116 14.39 -6.63 15.81
C THR A 116 14.69 -7.86 14.95
N MET A 117 13.81 -8.17 14.00
CA MET A 117 13.93 -9.26 13.04
C MET A 117 13.16 -8.91 11.76
N LEU A 118 13.53 -9.56 10.65
CA LEU A 118 12.93 -9.29 9.33
C LEU A 118 11.74 -10.18 9.01
N GLU A 119 11.70 -11.36 9.63
CA GLU A 119 10.61 -12.34 9.47
C GLU A 119 10.19 -12.89 10.83
N GLY A 120 8.89 -13.00 11.08
CA GLY A 120 8.34 -13.50 12.34
C GLY A 120 6.87 -13.13 12.52
N ASN A 121 6.11 -13.96 13.23
CA ASN A 121 4.68 -13.69 13.45
C ASN A 121 4.47 -12.45 14.34
N GLY A 122 3.64 -11.51 13.89
CA GLY A 122 3.29 -10.31 14.65
C GLY A 122 4.35 -9.22 14.69
N ILE A 123 5.35 -9.25 13.80
CA ILE A 123 6.44 -8.26 13.82
C ILE A 123 6.04 -6.90 13.22
N THR A 124 4.95 -6.85 12.45
CA THR A 124 4.44 -5.62 11.82
C THR A 124 3.06 -5.24 12.38
N LYS A 125 2.50 -4.11 11.92
CA LYS A 125 1.14 -3.68 12.30
C LYS A 125 0.04 -4.24 11.40
N ALA A 126 0.37 -5.02 10.36
CA ALA A 126 -0.66 -5.68 9.58
C ALA A 126 -1.44 -6.68 10.45
N ASP A 127 -2.75 -6.80 10.22
CA ASP A 127 -3.59 -7.72 10.97
C ASP A 127 -3.25 -9.17 10.58
N ALA A 128 -2.82 -9.99 11.55
CA ALA A 128 -2.39 -11.37 11.29
C ALA A 128 -3.50 -12.27 10.72
N THR A 129 -4.78 -11.91 10.94
CA THR A 129 -5.94 -12.65 10.44
C THR A 129 -6.35 -12.18 9.05
N LEU A 130 -6.16 -10.90 8.72
CA LEU A 130 -6.52 -10.35 7.41
C LEU A 130 -5.36 -10.43 6.41
N ASP A 131 -4.13 -10.18 6.84
CA ASP A 131 -2.94 -10.22 6.00
C ASP A 131 -1.74 -10.87 6.74
N PRO A 132 -1.71 -12.21 6.79
CA PRO A 132 -0.62 -12.95 7.40
C PRO A 132 0.74 -12.66 6.76
N TYR A 133 0.78 -12.39 5.45
CA TYR A 133 2.04 -12.20 4.74
C TYR A 133 2.71 -10.90 5.18
N LEU A 134 2.00 -9.77 5.11
CA LEU A 134 2.54 -8.49 5.60
C LEU A 134 2.74 -8.48 7.11
N ASN A 135 1.97 -9.25 7.88
CA ASN A 135 2.18 -9.40 9.33
C ASN A 135 3.54 -10.03 9.67
N GLN A 136 4.02 -10.90 8.77
CA GLN A 136 5.19 -11.74 9.00
C GLN A 136 6.49 -11.21 8.39
N HIS A 137 6.43 -10.26 7.45
CA HIS A 137 7.61 -9.80 6.69
C HIS A 137 7.79 -8.29 6.81
N ALA A 138 8.81 -7.87 7.56
CA ALA A 138 9.08 -6.45 7.82
C ALA A 138 9.37 -5.65 6.54
N ILE A 139 10.18 -6.21 5.63
CA ILE A 139 10.52 -5.55 4.35
C ILE A 139 9.27 -5.35 3.49
N ALA A 140 8.44 -6.39 3.35
CA ALA A 140 7.23 -6.30 2.54
C ALA A 140 6.26 -5.26 3.11
N TYR A 141 6.10 -5.26 4.43
CA TYR A 141 5.25 -4.29 5.12
C TYR A 141 5.78 -2.86 4.98
N GLU A 142 7.07 -2.63 5.19
CA GLU A 142 7.66 -1.30 5.03
C GLU A 142 7.55 -0.80 3.59
N ARG A 143 7.76 -1.66 2.59
CA ARG A 143 7.54 -1.29 1.19
C ARG A 143 6.08 -0.93 0.93
N TYR A 144 5.14 -1.71 1.46
CA TYR A 144 3.70 -1.43 1.33
C TYR A 144 3.32 -0.07 1.90
N VAL A 145 3.71 0.23 3.14
CA VAL A 145 3.28 1.47 3.82
C VAL A 145 4.05 2.71 3.34
N GLU A 146 5.36 2.60 3.14
CA GLU A 146 6.20 3.73 2.74
C GLU A 146 5.86 4.16 1.30
N LEU A 147 5.72 3.20 0.39
CA LEU A 147 5.49 3.42 -1.04
C LEU A 147 4.00 3.38 -1.42
N PHE A 148 3.09 3.40 -0.43
CA PHE A 148 1.65 3.41 -0.68
C PHE A 148 1.25 4.54 -1.63
N GLY A 149 0.50 4.23 -2.68
CA GLY A 149 0.06 5.21 -3.68
C GLY A 149 1.14 5.67 -4.68
N GLU A 150 2.30 5.01 -4.74
CA GLU A 150 3.38 5.34 -5.69
C GLU A 150 3.52 4.30 -6.83
N GLY A 151 2.56 3.38 -6.99
CA GLY A 151 2.55 2.42 -8.11
C GLY A 151 3.52 1.23 -8.00
N HIS A 152 4.13 1.01 -6.83
CA HIS A 152 5.13 -0.05 -6.64
C HIS A 152 4.50 -1.41 -6.26
N TRP A 153 3.40 -1.39 -5.51
CA TRP A 153 2.83 -2.58 -4.88
C TRP A 153 2.47 -3.70 -5.87
N TRP A 154 1.94 -3.37 -7.05
CA TRP A 154 1.66 -4.36 -8.09
C TRP A 154 2.91 -5.16 -8.48
N PHE A 155 4.03 -4.48 -8.70
CA PHE A 155 5.28 -5.13 -9.08
C PHE A 155 5.86 -5.97 -7.94
N ASP A 156 5.74 -5.48 -6.71
CA ASP A 156 6.11 -6.23 -5.50
C ASP A 156 5.29 -7.53 -5.36
N ILE A 157 3.97 -7.46 -5.55
CA ILE A 157 3.10 -8.65 -5.61
C ILE A 157 3.57 -9.64 -6.68
N CYS A 158 3.86 -9.13 -7.88
CA CYS A 158 4.21 -9.97 -9.03
C CYS A 158 5.56 -10.69 -8.87
N ARG A 159 6.56 -9.99 -8.32
CA ARG A 159 7.92 -10.54 -8.17
C ARG A 159 8.07 -11.45 -6.96
N TRP A 160 7.32 -11.21 -5.88
CA TRP A 160 7.27 -12.09 -4.72
C TRP A 160 6.29 -13.26 -4.86
N LYS A 161 5.44 -13.25 -5.89
CA LYS A 161 4.43 -14.29 -6.13
C LYS A 161 3.44 -14.44 -4.97
N ILE A 162 2.96 -13.30 -4.46
CA ILE A 162 2.01 -13.23 -3.33
C ILE A 162 0.59 -12.85 -3.76
N GLY A 163 0.28 -12.96 -5.06
CA GLY A 163 -1.00 -12.51 -5.59
C GLY A 163 -2.20 -13.26 -5.01
N GLN A 164 -2.04 -14.55 -4.73
CA GLN A 164 -3.09 -15.33 -4.06
C GLN A 164 -3.33 -14.85 -2.62
N SER A 165 -2.27 -14.48 -1.89
CA SER A 165 -2.38 -13.91 -0.54
C SER A 165 -3.10 -12.57 -0.55
N GLU A 166 -2.78 -11.69 -1.50
CA GLU A 166 -3.45 -10.39 -1.68
C GLU A 166 -4.92 -10.56 -2.06
N ALA A 167 -5.23 -11.51 -2.97
CA ALA A 167 -6.60 -11.84 -3.33
C ALA A 167 -7.42 -12.31 -2.12
N THR A 168 -6.85 -13.20 -1.30
CA THR A 168 -7.48 -13.65 -0.06
C THR A 168 -7.64 -12.53 0.97
N TYR A 169 -6.67 -11.62 1.09
CA TYR A 169 -6.81 -10.42 1.92
C TYR A 169 -8.00 -9.57 1.47
N ALA A 170 -8.10 -9.27 0.18
CA ALA A 170 -9.19 -8.49 -0.37
C ALA A 170 -10.56 -9.17 -0.20
N ASP A 171 -10.66 -10.48 -0.43
CA ASP A 171 -11.90 -11.22 -0.22
C ASP A 171 -12.35 -11.18 1.25
N ARG A 172 -11.42 -11.31 2.19
CA ARG A 172 -11.71 -11.14 3.63
C ARG A 172 -12.16 -9.72 3.98
N LEU A 173 -11.52 -8.71 3.40
CA LEU A 173 -11.79 -7.31 3.68
C LEU A 173 -13.16 -6.88 3.12
N PHE A 174 -13.43 -7.20 1.85
CA PHE A 174 -14.63 -6.74 1.16
C PHE A 174 -15.84 -7.64 1.39
N GLN A 175 -15.65 -8.89 1.81
CA GLN A 175 -16.73 -9.86 2.05
C GLN A 175 -17.69 -10.00 0.85
N THR A 176 -17.23 -9.70 -0.37
CA THR A 176 -18.03 -9.77 -1.59
C THR A 176 -17.70 -11.06 -2.35
N GLN A 177 -18.72 -11.87 -2.62
CA GLN A 177 -18.59 -13.12 -3.39
C GLN A 177 -18.17 -12.90 -4.86
N ASP A 178 -18.17 -11.66 -5.35
CA ASP A 178 -17.96 -11.33 -6.77
C ASP A 178 -16.86 -10.26 -6.97
N SER A 179 -15.88 -10.23 -6.06
CA SER A 179 -14.70 -9.37 -6.22
C SER A 179 -13.90 -9.80 -7.46
N TYR A 180 -13.33 -8.86 -8.23
CA TYR A 180 -12.42 -9.19 -9.33
C TYR A 180 -11.17 -9.97 -8.85
N LEU A 181 -10.88 -9.89 -7.55
CA LEU A 181 -9.73 -10.53 -6.92
C LEU A 181 -10.01 -12.01 -6.57
N SER A 182 -11.26 -12.41 -6.36
CA SER A 182 -11.63 -13.83 -6.19
C SER A 182 -11.35 -14.68 -7.45
N LYS A 183 -11.18 -14.02 -8.61
CA LYS A 183 -10.81 -14.63 -9.90
C LYS A 183 -9.30 -14.70 -10.13
N TRP A 184 -8.50 -14.33 -9.13
CA TRP A 184 -7.05 -14.43 -9.18
C TRP A 184 -6.62 -15.87 -9.47
N SER A 185 -5.61 -16.03 -10.33
CA SER A 185 -4.94 -17.30 -10.53
C SER A 185 -3.49 -17.05 -10.85
N ASP A 186 -2.60 -17.66 -10.07
CA ASP A 186 -1.16 -17.58 -10.28
C ASP A 186 -0.72 -18.04 -11.68
N GLY A 187 -1.55 -18.85 -12.37
CA GLY A 187 -1.30 -19.30 -13.73
C GLY A 187 -1.48 -18.23 -14.82
N ARG A 188 -2.15 -17.10 -14.53
CA ARG A 188 -2.48 -16.08 -15.55
C ARG A 188 -2.41 -14.63 -15.06
N SER A 189 -2.64 -14.38 -13.78
CA SER A 189 -2.90 -13.02 -13.26
C SER A 189 -1.63 -12.18 -13.06
N TYR A 190 -0.44 -12.77 -13.12
CA TYR A 190 0.82 -12.05 -12.98
C TYR A 190 1.24 -11.26 -14.24
N VAL A 191 0.62 -11.52 -15.38
CA VAL A 191 1.02 -10.92 -16.66
C VAL A 191 -0.23 -10.44 -17.39
N LEU A 192 -0.17 -9.23 -17.95
CA LEU A 192 -1.26 -8.73 -18.78
C LEU A 192 -1.39 -9.57 -20.06
N PRO A 193 -2.62 -9.86 -20.52
CA PRO A 193 -2.83 -10.53 -21.79
C PRO A 193 -2.34 -9.64 -22.94
N ILE A 194 -1.75 -10.26 -23.95
CA ILE A 194 -1.42 -9.58 -25.20
C ILE A 194 -2.74 -9.24 -25.91
N PRO A 195 -2.95 -7.99 -26.37
CA PRO A 195 -4.17 -7.63 -27.09
C PRO A 195 -4.40 -8.53 -28.32
N ILE A 196 -5.65 -8.97 -28.51
CA ILE A 196 -6.00 -9.89 -29.62
C ILE A 196 -5.67 -9.33 -31.00
N THR A 197 -5.70 -8.01 -31.16
CA THR A 197 -5.32 -7.33 -32.40
C THR A 197 -3.84 -7.54 -32.74
N GLU A 198 -2.97 -7.59 -31.73
CA GLU A 198 -1.54 -7.87 -31.92
C GLU A 198 -1.28 -9.34 -32.24
N LEU A 199 -2.04 -10.27 -31.63
CA LEU A 199 -1.96 -11.69 -31.98
C LEU A 199 -2.42 -11.95 -33.42
N ASN A 200 -3.49 -11.29 -33.84
CA ASN A 200 -4.02 -11.41 -35.20
C ASN A 200 -3.10 -10.75 -36.24
N SER A 201 -2.33 -9.73 -35.87
CA SER A 201 -1.44 -9.02 -36.78
C SER A 201 -0.13 -9.77 -37.03
N ASN A 202 0.31 -10.60 -36.09
CA ASN A 202 1.58 -11.32 -36.17
C ASN A 202 1.46 -12.76 -35.68
N SER A 203 1.41 -13.70 -36.63
CA SER A 203 1.29 -15.14 -36.37
C SER A 203 2.49 -15.77 -35.62
N LYS A 204 3.56 -15.01 -35.37
CA LYS A 204 4.71 -15.46 -34.56
C LYS A 204 4.56 -15.12 -33.07
N ILE A 205 3.59 -14.28 -32.70
CA ILE A 205 3.34 -13.95 -31.30
C ILE A 205 2.57 -15.10 -30.66
N VAL A 206 3.02 -15.53 -29.49
CA VAL A 206 2.35 -16.51 -28.65
C VAL A 206 1.77 -15.76 -27.45
N GLN A 207 0.52 -16.08 -27.11
CA GLN A 207 -0.15 -15.49 -25.95
C GLN A 207 0.58 -15.84 -24.64
N THR A 208 0.44 -14.97 -23.64
CA THR A 208 0.94 -15.23 -22.29
C THR A 208 0.28 -16.47 -21.67
N PRO A 209 1.02 -17.28 -20.91
CA PRO A 209 0.50 -18.51 -20.32
C PRO A 209 -0.80 -18.28 -19.52
N GLY A 210 -1.74 -19.20 -19.64
CA GLY A 210 -3.01 -19.18 -18.87
C GLY A 210 -4.06 -18.18 -19.37
N GLN A 211 -3.77 -17.41 -20.42
CA GLN A 211 -4.75 -16.54 -21.09
C GLN A 211 -5.36 -17.28 -22.30
N GLN A 212 -6.66 -17.11 -22.52
CA GLN A 212 -7.41 -17.65 -23.66
C GLN A 212 -7.50 -16.62 -24.78
#